data_AF-A0AAD4DA25-F1
#
_entry.id   AF-A0AAD4DA25-F1
#
_cell.length_a   1.000
_cell.length_b   1.000
_cell.length_c   1.000
_cell.angle_alpha   90.00
_cell.angle_beta   90.00
_cell.angle_gamma   90.00
#
_symmetry.space_group_name_H-M   'P 1'
#
loop_
_entity.id
_entity.type
_entity.pdbx_description
1 polymer ?
#
loop_
_entity_poly.entity_id
_entity_poly.type
_entity_poly.pdbx_seq_one_letter_code
_entity_poly.pdbx_strand_id
1 'polypeptide(L)'
;MSASGSWYSEIIDRRKGAGYFLSQTGHPCFKPVNYIKPRAIQRDQSSALFDEWNRWLLDLKRSSYEAVRRAAVTASALTQDDIDEYYRDRASVDREHDALESSRKQLRVTDQPLTLRMEKRQSGANGYMNAR
;
A
#
# COMPACT_ATOMS: atom_id res chain seq x y z
N MET A 1 -29.87 13.86 26.38
CA MET A 1 -28.84 12.88 26.00
C MET A 1 -28.64 13.00 24.49
N SER A 2 -27.60 13.74 24.08
CA SER A 2 -27.33 13.97 22.65
C SER A 2 -26.72 12.70 22.08
N ALA A 3 -27.43 12.05 21.16
CA ALA A 3 -26.87 10.97 20.37
C ALA A 3 -25.79 11.59 19.46
N SER A 4 -24.53 11.50 19.88
CA SER A 4 -23.36 11.83 19.06
C SER A 4 -23.21 10.78 17.96
N GLY A 5 -24.07 10.87 16.95
CA GLY A 5 -23.94 10.13 15.72
C GLY A 5 -22.69 10.58 14.99
N SER A 6 -21.66 9.73 15.00
CA SER A 6 -20.45 9.94 14.22
C SER A 6 -20.81 9.82 12.74
N TRP A 7 -20.31 10.71 11.87
CA TRP A 7 -20.30 10.55 10.40
C TRP A 7 -19.94 9.13 9.93
N TYR A 8 -19.20 8.40 10.77
CA TYR A 8 -18.93 6.97 10.70
C TYR A 8 -20.16 6.09 10.44
N SER A 9 -21.30 6.35 11.09
CA SER A 9 -22.52 5.52 10.94
C SER A 9 -23.35 5.84 9.70
N GLU A 10 -23.23 7.03 9.10
CA GLU A 10 -23.95 7.39 7.86
C GLU A 10 -23.29 6.81 6.59
N ILE A 11 -22.01 6.42 6.68
CA ILE A 11 -21.19 6.03 5.53
C ILE A 11 -21.15 4.50 5.31
N ILE A 12 -21.57 3.70 6.29
CA ILE A 12 -21.38 2.24 6.26
C ILE A 12 -22.67 1.51 5.85
N ASP A 13 -22.64 1.04 4.59
CA ASP A 13 -23.10 -0.30 4.17
C ASP A 13 -22.92 -0.54 2.65
N ARG A 14 -22.65 0.50 1.83
CA ARG A 14 -22.56 0.37 0.36
C ARG A 14 -21.21 0.69 -0.31
N ARG A 15 -20.18 1.08 0.45
CA ARG A 15 -19.15 1.98 -0.09
C ARG A 15 -17.70 1.45 0.10
N LYS A 16 -17.27 0.45 -0.68
CA LYS A 16 -15.83 0.08 -0.82
C LYS A 16 -15.04 1.34 -1.16
N GLY A 17 -14.04 1.75 -0.38
CA GLY A 17 -13.24 2.97 -0.60
C GLY A 17 -13.55 4.15 0.32
N ALA A 18 -14.70 4.16 1.00
CA ALA A 18 -14.98 5.15 2.05
C ALA A 18 -14.05 5.01 3.26
N GLY A 19 -13.60 3.78 3.51
CA GLY A 19 -12.70 3.44 4.61
C GLY A 19 -11.44 4.29 4.65
N TYR A 20 -10.90 4.71 3.49
CA TYR A 20 -9.76 5.64 3.46
C TYR A 20 -10.12 6.98 4.13
N PHE A 21 -11.23 7.60 3.73
CA PHE A 21 -11.70 8.85 4.33
C PHE A 21 -12.00 8.67 5.82
N LEU A 22 -12.64 7.54 6.19
CA LEU A 22 -12.94 7.18 7.58
C LEU A 22 -11.69 6.92 8.44
N SER A 23 -10.59 6.47 7.82
CA SER A 23 -9.36 6.10 8.53
C SER A 23 -8.48 7.29 8.91
N GLN A 24 -8.80 8.50 8.44
CA GLN A 24 -8.01 9.69 8.74
C GLN A 24 -8.32 10.21 10.15
N THR A 25 -7.41 9.94 11.08
CA THR A 25 -7.45 10.50 12.44
C THR A 25 -6.71 11.82 12.51
N GLY A 26 -7.30 12.84 13.15
CA GLY A 26 -6.67 14.15 13.33
C GLY A 26 -7.03 15.13 12.21
N HIS A 27 -6.03 15.65 11.49
CA HIS A 27 -6.20 16.63 10.42
C HIS A 27 -6.46 15.94 9.07
N PRO A 28 -7.70 15.97 8.54
CA PRO A 28 -8.02 15.28 7.29
C PRO A 28 -7.25 15.88 6.12
N CYS A 29 -6.69 15.02 5.27
CA CYS A 29 -5.95 15.39 4.07
C CYS A 29 -6.32 14.43 2.93
N PHE A 30 -7.18 14.89 2.02
CA PHE A 30 -7.67 14.09 0.92
C PHE A 30 -6.76 14.25 -0.30
N LYS A 31 -5.97 13.21 -0.58
CA LYS A 31 -5.06 13.15 -1.73
C LYS A 31 -5.48 12.00 -2.67
N PRO A 32 -5.57 12.24 -4.00
CA PRO A 32 -5.86 11.22 -5.00
C PRO A 32 -5.05 9.92 -4.84
N VAL A 33 -3.72 10.01 -4.77
CA VAL A 33 -2.81 8.85 -4.68
C VAL A 33 -3.13 7.95 -3.47
N ASN A 34 -3.41 8.56 -2.32
CA ASN A 34 -3.74 7.84 -1.10
C ASN A 34 -5.11 7.14 -1.16
N TYR A 35 -6.01 7.64 -2.02
CA TYR A 35 -7.29 7.02 -2.29
C TYR A 35 -7.19 5.86 -3.29
N ILE A 36 -6.31 5.96 -4.30
CA ILE A 36 -6.08 4.91 -5.29
C ILE A 36 -5.44 3.67 -4.65
N LYS A 37 -4.37 3.87 -3.86
CA LYS A 37 -3.50 2.80 -3.34
C LYS A 37 -4.23 1.64 -2.63
N PRO A 38 -5.13 1.85 -1.65
CA PRO A 38 -5.78 0.77 -0.93
C PRO A 38 -6.84 0.02 -1.74
N ARG A 39 -7.24 0.52 -2.92
CA ARG A 39 -8.33 -0.06 -3.70
C ARG A 39 -7.87 -1.18 -4.63
N ALA A 40 -6.57 -1.23 -4.96
CA ALA A 40 -5.98 -2.27 -5.79
C ALA A 40 -6.76 -2.56 -7.09
N ILE A 41 -7.43 -1.53 -7.63
CA ILE A 41 -8.20 -1.62 -8.88
C ILE A 41 -7.22 -1.86 -10.04
N GLN A 42 -7.68 -2.48 -11.12
CA GLN A 42 -6.87 -2.64 -12.33
C GLN A 42 -6.88 -1.36 -13.18
N ARG A 43 -5.83 -1.14 -13.99
CA ARG A 43 -5.66 0.13 -14.71
C ARG A 43 -6.79 0.40 -15.70
N ASP A 44 -7.30 -0.62 -16.37
CA ASP A 44 -8.45 -0.59 -17.27
C ASP A 44 -9.76 -0.19 -16.58
N GLN A 45 -9.87 -0.41 -15.27
CA GLN A 45 -11.02 -0.06 -14.45
C GLN A 45 -10.86 1.28 -13.72
N SER A 46 -9.76 1.99 -13.95
CA SER A 46 -9.42 3.22 -13.22
C SER A 46 -10.34 4.40 -13.54
N SER A 47 -11.08 4.36 -14.64
CA SER A 47 -12.09 5.38 -14.99
C SER A 47 -13.17 5.54 -13.90
N ALA A 48 -13.54 4.47 -13.22
CA ALA A 48 -14.51 4.52 -12.11
C ALA A 48 -14.00 5.34 -10.91
N LEU A 49 -12.68 5.51 -10.76
CA LEU A 49 -12.09 6.26 -9.66
C LEU A 49 -12.41 7.75 -9.72
N PHE A 50 -12.52 8.33 -10.93
CA PHE A 50 -12.82 9.74 -11.11
C PHE A 50 -14.20 10.09 -10.59
N ASP A 51 -15.21 9.36 -11.05
CA ASP A 51 -16.60 9.57 -10.67
C ASP A 51 -16.82 9.36 -9.19
N GLU A 52 -16.19 8.32 -8.64
CA GLU A 52 -16.28 8.03 -7.23
C GLU A 52 -15.59 9.11 -6.39
N TRP A 53 -14.34 9.46 -6.71
CA TRP A 53 -13.61 10.52 -6.00
C TRP A 53 -14.40 11.83 -5.95
N ASN A 54 -14.93 12.26 -7.10
CA ASN A 54 -15.71 13.49 -7.18
C ASN A 54 -17.00 13.40 -6.36
N ARG A 55 -17.72 12.27 -6.43
CA ARG A 55 -18.92 12.03 -5.61
C ARG A 55 -18.60 12.10 -4.12
N TRP A 56 -17.48 11.51 -3.70
CA TRP A 56 -17.03 11.53 -2.31
C TRP A 56 -16.68 12.93 -1.83
N LEU A 57 -15.95 13.71 -2.63
CA LEU A 57 -15.64 15.09 -2.27
C LEU A 57 -16.91 15.95 -2.13
N LEU A 58 -17.91 15.75 -3.00
CA LEU A 58 -19.19 16.44 -2.90
C LEU A 58 -19.94 16.09 -1.60
N ASP A 59 -19.97 14.80 -1.23
CA ASP A 59 -20.57 14.35 0.03
C ASP A 59 -19.81 14.95 1.24
N LEU A 60 -18.47 14.90 1.24
CA LEU A 60 -17.63 15.39 2.34
C LEU A 60 -17.71 16.91 2.52
N LYS A 61 -17.89 17.68 1.44
CA LYS A 61 -18.13 19.13 1.52
C LYS A 61 -19.40 19.49 2.29
N ARG A 62 -20.35 18.55 2.40
CA ARG A 62 -21.60 18.70 3.16
C ARG A 62 -21.54 18.12 4.58
N SER A 63 -20.38 17.59 4.98
CA SER A 63 -20.19 17.02 6.32
C SER A 63 -20.52 18.04 7.42
N SER A 64 -21.04 17.59 8.56
CA SER A 64 -21.26 18.43 9.75
C SER A 64 -19.96 18.89 10.41
N TYR A 65 -18.84 18.20 10.15
CA TYR A 65 -17.53 18.48 10.73
C TYR A 65 -16.76 19.52 9.90
N GLU A 66 -16.39 20.64 10.52
CA GLU A 66 -15.75 21.75 9.82
C GLU A 66 -14.38 21.36 9.24
N ALA A 67 -13.55 20.64 9.99
CA ALA A 67 -12.24 20.19 9.53
C ALA A 67 -12.33 19.32 8.26
N VAL A 68 -13.35 18.45 8.19
CA VAL A 68 -13.64 17.60 7.02
C VAL A 68 -14.08 18.46 5.84
N ARG A 69 -15.02 19.39 6.04
CA ARG A 69 -15.46 20.30 4.97
C ARG A 69 -14.31 21.11 4.39
N ARG A 70 -13.49 21.74 5.25
CA ARG A 70 -12.34 22.54 4.80
C ARG A 70 -11.36 21.69 3.99
N ALA A 71 -11.01 20.50 4.49
CA ALA A 71 -10.12 19.58 3.79
C ALA A 71 -10.70 19.12 2.43
N ALA A 72 -12.01 18.87 2.35
CA ALA A 72 -12.70 18.48 1.11
C ALA A 72 -12.78 19.63 0.09
N VAL A 73 -12.86 20.89 0.54
CA VAL A 73 -12.78 22.06 -0.33
C VAL A 73 -11.38 22.23 -0.91
N THR A 74 -10.34 21.95 -0.13
CA THR A 74 -8.93 22.06 -0.58
C THR A 74 -8.42 20.84 -1.33
N ALA A 75 -9.18 19.74 -1.36
CA ALA A 75 -8.78 18.52 -2.05
C ALA A 75 -8.69 18.75 -3.56
N SER A 76 -7.62 18.26 -4.18
CA SER A 76 -7.48 18.28 -5.64
C SER A 76 -8.45 17.31 -6.30
N ALA A 77 -8.80 17.59 -7.55
CA ALA A 77 -9.46 16.62 -8.40
C ALA A 77 -8.49 15.45 -8.67
N LEU A 78 -9.04 14.24 -8.81
CA LEU A 78 -8.28 13.09 -9.31
C LEU A 78 -8.04 13.31 -10.81
N THR A 79 -6.80 13.24 -11.24
CA THR A 79 -6.39 13.40 -12.64
C THR A 79 -5.90 12.07 -13.22
N GLN A 80 -5.79 12.00 -14.55
CA GLN A 80 -5.18 10.84 -15.21
C GLN A 80 -3.71 10.71 -14.84
N ASP A 81 -3.01 11.84 -14.63
CA ASP A 81 -1.62 11.86 -14.20
C ASP A 81 -1.44 11.20 -12.82
N ASP A 82 -2.35 11.44 -11.86
CA ASP A 82 -2.33 10.77 -10.55
C ASP A 82 -2.43 9.23 -10.68
N ILE A 83 -3.24 8.76 -11.63
CA ILE A 83 -3.42 7.32 -11.90
C ILE A 83 -2.17 6.75 -12.56
N ASP A 84 -1.65 7.44 -13.58
CA ASP A 84 -0.48 6.99 -14.32
C ASP A 84 0.78 6.99 -13.47
N GLU A 85 0.95 7.98 -12.59
CA GLU A 85 2.00 8.04 -11.57
C GLU A 85 1.91 6.85 -10.62
N TYR A 86 0.72 6.57 -10.06
CA TYR A 86 0.52 5.41 -9.17
C TYR A 86 0.93 4.08 -9.83
N TYR A 87 0.52 3.84 -11.08
CA TYR A 87 0.88 2.60 -11.77
C TYR A 87 2.34 2.54 -12.20
N ARG A 88 2.95 3.69 -12.51
CA ARG A 88 4.39 3.77 -12.79
C ARG A 88 5.20 3.40 -11.56
N ASP A 89 4.86 3.98 -10.41
CA ASP A 89 5.49 3.69 -9.13
C ASP A 89 5.33 2.22 -8.75
N ARG A 90 4.12 1.67 -8.90
CA ARG A 90 3.86 0.25 -8.66
C ARG A 90 4.70 -0.65 -9.56
N ALA A 91 4.77 -0.37 -10.86
CA ALA A 91 5.61 -1.13 -11.78
C ALA A 91 7.10 -1.03 -11.43
N SER A 92 7.57 0.11 -10.90
CA SER A 92 8.94 0.24 -10.41
C SER A 92 9.18 -0.64 -9.18
N VAL A 93 8.28 -0.60 -8.20
CA VAL A 93 8.35 -1.42 -6.98
C VAL A 93 8.30 -2.91 -7.32
N ASP A 94 7.42 -3.32 -8.24
CA ASP A 94 7.31 -4.73 -8.67
C ASP A 94 8.62 -5.19 -9.33
N ARG A 95 9.24 -4.37 -10.19
CA ARG A 95 10.56 -4.66 -10.79
C ARG A 95 11.67 -4.73 -9.75
N GLU A 96 11.70 -3.82 -8.79
CA GLU A 96 12.67 -3.84 -7.69
C GLU A 96 12.52 -5.11 -6.86
N HIS A 97 11.28 -5.50 -6.55
CA HIS A 97 10.99 -6.74 -5.85
C HIS A 97 11.49 -7.97 -6.64
N ASP A 98 11.21 -8.04 -7.94
CA ASP A 98 11.67 -9.13 -8.82
C ASP A 98 13.20 -9.21 -8.89
N ALA A 99 13.87 -8.06 -8.96
CA ALA A 99 15.33 -7.97 -8.94
C ALA A 99 15.89 -8.49 -7.60
N LEU A 100 15.34 -8.04 -6.48
CA LEU A 100 15.73 -8.52 -5.14
C LEU A 100 15.49 -10.01 -4.96
N GLU A 101 14.37 -10.54 -5.44
CA GLU A 101 14.08 -11.98 -5.37
C GLU A 101 15.07 -12.78 -6.22
N SER A 102 15.41 -12.28 -7.41
CA SER A 102 16.41 -12.88 -8.29
C SER A 102 17.80 -12.88 -7.64
N SER A 103 18.23 -11.76 -7.06
CA SER A 103 19.47 -11.68 -6.29
C SER A 103 19.46 -12.63 -5.09
N ARG A 104 18.34 -12.74 -4.37
CA ARG A 104 18.21 -13.69 -3.24
C ARG A 104 18.37 -15.14 -3.70
N LYS A 105 17.80 -15.51 -4.84
CA LYS A 105 17.95 -16.84 -5.44
C LYS A 105 19.41 -17.11 -5.83
N GLN A 106 20.08 -16.15 -6.45
CA GLN A 106 21.49 -16.25 -6.82
C GLN A 106 22.42 -16.39 -5.60
N LEU A 107 22.18 -15.61 -4.54
CA LEU A 107 22.92 -15.71 -3.28
C LEU A 107 22.77 -17.10 -2.66
N ARG A 108 21.54 -17.64 -2.58
CA ARG A 108 21.31 -19.00 -2.07
C ARG A 108 22.05 -20.08 -2.86
N VAL A 109 22.07 -19.97 -4.19
CA VAL A 109 22.80 -20.90 -5.07
C VAL A 109 24.31 -20.78 -4.87
N THR A 110 24.81 -19.56 -4.63
CA THR A 110 26.24 -19.29 -4.40
C THR A 110 26.70 -19.71 -3.00
N ASP A 111 25.83 -19.58 -2.00
CA ASP A 111 26.12 -19.93 -0.61
C ASP A 111 26.13 -21.45 -0.39
N GLN A 112 25.28 -22.22 -1.09
CA GLN A 112 25.22 -23.68 -0.95
C GLN A 112 26.58 -24.40 -1.09
N PRO A 113 27.39 -24.15 -2.13
CA PRO A 113 28.74 -24.72 -2.26
C PRO A 113 29.69 -24.28 -1.14
N LEU A 114 29.56 -23.05 -0.66
CA LEU A 114 30.37 -22.50 0.42
C LEU A 114 30.04 -23.18 1.75
N THR A 115 28.75 -23.33 2.07
CA THR A 115 28.26 -24.05 3.25
C THR A 115 28.75 -25.50 3.22
N LEU A 116 28.60 -26.21 2.09
CA LEU A 116 29.09 -27.59 1.92
C LEU A 116 30.61 -27.70 2.09
N ARG A 117 31.38 -26.71 1.63
CA ARG A 117 32.85 -26.67 1.82
C ARG A 117 33.25 -26.34 3.27
N MET A 118 32.44 -25.60 4.01
CA MET A 118 32.68 -25.32 5.43
C MET A 118 32.36 -26.54 6.29
N GLU A 119 31.23 -27.21 6.04
CA GLU A 119 30.85 -28.47 6.70
C GLU A 119 31.91 -29.54 6.50
N LYS A 120 32.38 -29.77 5.25
CA LYS A 120 33.47 -30.72 4.97
C LYS A 120 34.75 -30.39 5.74
N ARG A 121 35.09 -29.11 5.91
CA ARG A 121 36.28 -28.69 6.68
C ARG A 121 36.11 -28.95 8.18
N GLN A 122 34.93 -28.74 8.73
CA GLN A 122 34.64 -29.02 10.14
C GLN A 122 34.56 -30.53 10.43
N SER A 123 33.92 -31.32 9.57
CA SER A 123 33.86 -32.78 9.72
C SER A 123 35.24 -33.44 9.54
N GLY A 124 36.07 -32.93 8.62
CA GLY A 124 37.45 -33.36 8.47
C GLY A 124 38.31 -33.04 9.70
N ALA A 125 38.17 -31.83 10.28
CA ALA A 125 38.90 -31.46 11.49
C ALA A 125 38.53 -32.31 12.72
N ASN A 126 37.26 -32.73 12.85
CA ASN A 126 36.81 -33.60 13.93
C ASN A 126 37.23 -35.08 13.75
N GLY A 127 37.46 -35.54 12.51
CA GLY A 127 37.96 -36.89 12.24
C GLY A 127 39.42 -37.10 12.68
N TYR A 128 40.25 -36.06 12.61
CA TYR A 128 41.65 -36.11 13.06
C TYR A 128 41.82 -36.03 14.59
N MET A 129 40.80 -35.60 15.33
CA MET A 129 40.84 -35.52 16.81
C MET A 129 40.44 -36.85 17.50
N ASN A 130 39.76 -37.76 16.79
CA ASN A 130 39.28 -39.05 17.35
C ASN A 130 40.12 -40.27 16.93
N ALA A 131 41.24 -40.06 16.22
CA ALA A 131 42.12 -41.12 15.72
C ALA A 131 43.45 -41.24 16.49
N ARG A 132 43.47 -40.86 17.77
CA ARG A 132 44.62 -41.01 18.68
C ARG A 132 44.30 -41.95 19.82
#